data_AF-A0A383WK94-F1
#
_entry.id   AF-A0A383WK94-F1
#
_cell.length_a   1.000
_cell.length_b   1.000
_cell.length_c   1.000
_cell.angle_alpha   90.00
_cell.angle_beta   90.00
_cell.angle_gamma   90.00
#
_symmetry.space_group_name_H-M   'P 1'
#
loop_
_entity.id
_entity.type
_entity.pdbx_description
1 polymer ?
#
loop_
_entity_poly.entity_id
_entity_poly.type
_entity_poly.pdbx_seq_one_letter_code
_entity_poly.pdbx_strand_id
1 'polypeptide(L)'
;MKLPISTQPGRSPAVRMYQVALAVCVITLVTFQYSSPGVERCAAAASNISISVSLKAAGRAAGGKQQQQQPCTTQTTYVSSAFEQAWLDSVATWQDSFCKTVKSAQQQQWTKIWLDTLAAEGAGKQGIQYDPEVFSSFITATTCPGQQQPEVITTWIEPLAHGLRHPHALCGMGADLFDRGYLLIANQKDALALRAQAADGNDEPCHNRSCQAIYMDLGATRWEARPNSIGQAWFYRSYEQRGISMDRLLLWEAVPVSPPSAIFAQLPKELFHKYQYFNIPATQTTATPHTRAPTGTLTTMVRILKSIAQAADFVAFKLDIDNYAAENSILSSLSSDAAAAALVDEFFLEYHVNFQPMVQLGWAGTVDEKKKLADAFKLFHSLRKLGWRAHSWV
;
A
#
# COMPACT_ATOMS: atom_id res chain seq x y z
N MET A 1 18.26 40.36 38.77
CA MET A 1 19.45 39.84 39.49
C MET A 1 20.36 39.18 38.46
N LYS A 2 21.50 39.81 38.16
CA LYS A 2 22.48 39.36 37.16
C LYS A 2 23.47 38.40 37.82
N LEU A 3 23.77 37.27 37.19
CA LEU A 3 24.92 36.42 37.49
C LEU A 3 25.80 36.32 36.23
N PRO A 4 27.15 36.37 36.35
CA PRO A 4 28.05 36.40 35.20
C PRO A 4 28.55 35.01 34.80
N ILE A 5 28.74 34.83 33.49
CA ILE A 5 29.34 33.66 32.86
C ILE A 5 30.88 33.83 32.87
N SER A 6 31.58 32.86 33.44
CA SER A 6 33.04 32.74 33.43
C SER A 6 33.49 31.90 32.25
N THR A 7 34.40 32.43 31.43
CA THR A 7 35.06 31.75 30.31
C THR A 7 36.36 31.09 30.75
N GLN A 8 36.60 29.86 30.27
CA GLN A 8 37.94 29.25 30.23
C GLN A 8 38.12 28.53 28.88
N PRO A 9 39.25 28.72 28.17
CA PRO A 9 39.55 28.05 26.91
C PRO A 9 40.42 26.81 27.13
N GLY A 10 40.21 25.74 26.36
CA GLY A 10 41.07 24.56 26.52
C GLY A 10 40.90 23.43 25.51
N ARG A 11 41.82 23.43 24.54
CA ARG A 11 42.50 22.26 23.93
C ARG A 11 41.70 21.35 22.99
N SER A 12 42.06 21.47 21.72
CA SER A 12 41.90 20.48 20.65
C SER A 12 42.91 19.34 20.79
N PRO A 13 42.53 18.08 20.51
CA PRO A 13 43.47 17.06 20.10
C PRO A 13 43.24 16.65 18.62
N ALA A 14 44.37 16.51 17.93
CA ALA A 14 44.49 16.05 16.56
C ALA A 14 43.85 14.66 16.34
N VAL A 15 43.05 14.54 15.29
CA VAL A 15 42.50 13.26 14.80
C VAL A 15 43.39 12.74 13.67
N ARG A 16 43.95 11.54 13.87
CA ARG A 16 44.67 10.79 12.84
C ARG A 16 43.69 10.30 11.77
N MET A 17 43.94 10.66 10.51
CA MET A 17 43.29 10.03 9.35
C MET A 17 43.80 8.60 9.19
N TYR A 18 42.91 7.62 9.20
CA TYR A 18 43.14 6.31 8.60
C TYR A 18 42.36 6.25 7.28
N GLN A 19 43.09 6.18 6.16
CA GLN A 19 42.52 5.82 4.88
C GLN A 19 42.23 4.32 4.88
N VAL A 20 40.98 3.94 4.63
CA VAL A 20 40.60 2.57 4.28
C VAL A 20 40.15 2.60 2.83
N ALA A 21 40.89 1.88 1.98
CA ALA A 21 40.57 1.68 0.58
C ALA A 21 39.31 0.80 0.47
N LEU A 22 38.28 1.30 -0.24
CA LEU A 22 37.14 0.49 -0.65
C LEU A 22 37.40 -0.04 -2.07
N ALA A 23 37.42 -1.37 -2.20
CA ALA A 23 37.42 -2.04 -3.49
C ALA A 23 36.04 -1.91 -4.14
N VAL A 24 35.98 -1.25 -5.29
CA VAL A 24 34.78 -1.18 -6.14
C VAL A 24 34.75 -2.42 -7.04
N CYS A 25 33.74 -3.27 -6.86
CA CYS A 25 33.45 -4.37 -7.76
C CYS A 25 32.62 -3.82 -8.93
N VAL A 26 33.20 -3.80 -10.12
CA VAL A 26 32.56 -3.39 -11.37
C VAL A 26 31.68 -4.54 -11.86
N ILE A 27 30.37 -4.31 -12.00
CA ILE A 27 29.45 -5.24 -12.66
C ILE A 27 29.34 -4.82 -14.14
N THR A 28 29.54 -5.80 -15.00
CA THR A 28 29.61 -5.75 -16.46
C THR A 28 28.33 -5.20 -17.11
N LEU A 29 28.50 -4.24 -18.02
CA LEU A 29 27.48 -3.80 -18.97
C LEU A 29 27.25 -4.87 -20.04
N VAL A 30 26.01 -5.31 -20.23
CA VAL A 30 25.57 -6.03 -21.43
C VAL A 30 24.96 -5.01 -22.39
N THR A 31 25.64 -4.76 -23.51
CA THR A 31 25.12 -4.00 -24.64
C THR A 31 24.39 -4.93 -25.60
N PHE A 32 23.12 -4.65 -25.90
CA PHE A 32 22.43 -5.21 -27.05
C PHE A 32 22.42 -4.18 -28.20
N GLN A 33 23.02 -4.54 -29.33
CA GLN A 33 22.82 -3.86 -30.61
C GLN A 33 21.54 -4.41 -31.25
N TYR A 34 20.65 -3.52 -31.69
CA TYR A 34 19.57 -3.85 -32.63
C TYR A 34 19.71 -3.01 -33.89
N SER A 35 19.71 -3.69 -35.02
CA SER A 35 19.57 -3.14 -36.37
C SER A 35 18.13 -3.36 -36.86
N SER A 36 17.62 -2.37 -37.60
CA SER A 36 16.25 -2.09 -38.06
C SER A 36 15.60 -3.12 -39.04
N PRO A 37 14.46 -2.81 -39.71
CA PRO A 37 13.09 -2.82 -39.20
C PRO A 37 12.18 -3.79 -39.98
N GLY A 38 11.19 -4.38 -39.32
CA GLY A 38 10.14 -5.17 -39.97
C GLY A 38 8.83 -5.00 -39.20
N VAL A 39 7.83 -4.41 -39.85
CA VAL A 39 6.50 -4.17 -39.31
C VAL A 39 5.76 -5.50 -39.26
N GLU A 40 5.64 -6.10 -38.08
CA GLU A 40 4.66 -7.14 -37.80
C GLU A 40 4.13 -6.99 -36.36
N ARG A 41 2.80 -7.02 -36.25
CA ARG A 41 2.04 -6.85 -35.01
C ARG A 41 2.44 -7.91 -34.00
N CYS A 42 3.17 -7.53 -32.95
CA CYS A 42 3.38 -8.37 -31.77
C CYS A 42 2.39 -7.95 -30.68
N ALA A 43 1.54 -8.88 -30.27
CA ALA A 43 0.96 -8.87 -28.94
C ALA A 43 2.12 -8.83 -27.93
N ALA A 44 2.13 -7.82 -27.07
CA ALA A 44 3.15 -7.69 -26.04
C ALA A 44 3.04 -8.88 -25.08
N ALA A 45 4.03 -9.78 -25.11
CA ALA A 45 4.23 -10.74 -24.04
C ALA A 45 4.64 -9.94 -22.79
N ALA A 46 3.71 -9.80 -21.84
CA ALA A 46 3.99 -9.20 -20.55
C ALA A 46 5.04 -10.06 -19.83
N SER A 47 6.21 -9.47 -19.56
CA SER A 47 7.25 -10.09 -18.75
C SER A 47 6.77 -10.18 -17.30
N ASN A 48 6.23 -11.33 -16.91
CA ASN A 48 5.82 -11.61 -15.53
C ASN A 48 7.09 -11.78 -14.67
N ILE A 49 7.37 -10.81 -13.81
CA ILE A 49 8.34 -10.95 -12.72
C ILE A 49 7.63 -11.69 -11.59
N SER A 50 8.05 -12.93 -11.32
CA SER A 50 7.61 -13.70 -10.15
C SER A 50 8.59 -13.46 -9.00
N ILE A 51 8.08 -13.04 -7.84
CA ILE A 51 8.83 -12.98 -6.59
C ILE A 51 8.40 -14.19 -5.76
N SER A 52 9.32 -15.12 -5.52
CA SER A 52 9.13 -16.26 -4.62
C SER A 52 9.94 -16.02 -3.34
N VAL A 53 9.25 -15.91 -2.20
CA VAL A 53 9.90 -15.78 -0.88
C VAL A 53 9.82 -17.13 -0.17
N SER A 54 10.97 -17.71 0.17
CA SER A 54 11.05 -18.97 0.94
C SER A 54 11.75 -18.70 2.27
N LEU A 55 11.02 -18.89 3.38
CA LEU A 55 11.54 -18.75 4.75
C LEU A 55 11.91 -20.15 5.28
N LYS A 56 13.16 -20.32 5.77
CA LYS A 56 13.61 -21.56 6.43
C LYS A 56 13.80 -21.32 7.93
N ALA A 57 13.06 -22.04 8.76
CA ALA A 57 13.27 -22.08 10.22
C ALA A 57 14.27 -23.18 10.62
N ALA A 58 15.15 -22.89 11.59
CA ALA A 58 16.14 -23.85 12.11
C ALA A 58 15.75 -24.33 13.52
N GLY A 59 15.29 -25.58 13.64
CA GLY A 59 14.97 -26.24 14.92
C GLY A 59 15.83 -27.48 15.17
N ARG A 60 16.37 -27.62 16.40
CA ARG A 60 17.13 -28.80 16.88
C ARG A 60 16.18 -29.96 17.22
N ALA A 61 16.42 -31.13 16.63
CA ALA A 61 15.59 -32.32 16.81
C ALA A 61 16.16 -33.32 17.83
N ALA A 62 15.27 -33.87 18.66
CA ALA A 62 15.46 -35.14 19.36
C ALA A 62 14.41 -36.16 18.89
N GLY A 63 14.87 -37.21 18.21
CA GLY A 63 14.37 -38.58 18.40
C GLY A 63 12.97 -38.98 17.90
N GLY A 64 12.57 -38.65 16.68
CA GLY A 64 11.43 -39.30 16.02
C GLY A 64 11.36 -38.94 14.53
N LYS A 65 11.52 -39.91 13.62
CA LYS A 65 11.44 -39.69 12.16
C LYS A 65 9.97 -39.54 11.73
N GLN A 66 9.31 -38.45 12.14
CA GLN A 66 8.14 -37.99 11.41
C GLN A 66 8.65 -37.48 10.07
N GLN A 67 8.13 -38.02 8.96
CA GLN A 67 8.35 -37.43 7.64
C GLN A 67 7.79 -36.01 7.71
N GLN A 68 8.67 -35.02 7.79
CA GLN A 68 8.30 -33.62 7.69
C GLN A 68 7.61 -33.46 6.34
N GLN A 69 6.29 -33.26 6.36
CA GLN A 69 5.55 -32.86 5.18
C GLN A 69 6.19 -31.56 4.70
N GLN A 70 6.60 -31.53 3.43
CA GLN A 70 7.10 -30.29 2.86
C GLN A 70 5.98 -29.24 2.94
N PRO A 71 6.32 -27.98 3.25
CA PRO A 71 5.31 -26.92 3.22
C PRO A 71 4.75 -26.80 1.80
N CYS A 72 3.54 -26.26 1.69
CA CYS A 72 3.03 -25.78 0.43
C CYS A 72 3.91 -24.63 -0.09
N THR A 73 3.61 -24.15 -1.28
CA THR A 73 4.24 -22.95 -1.83
C THR A 73 3.17 -22.14 -2.51
N THR A 74 3.08 -20.87 -2.14
CA THR A 74 2.12 -19.94 -2.74
C THR A 74 2.81 -18.87 -3.56
N GLN A 75 2.20 -18.54 -4.70
CA GLN A 75 2.62 -17.46 -5.56
C GLN A 75 1.41 -16.60 -5.93
N THR A 76 1.52 -15.29 -5.72
CA THR A 76 0.51 -14.31 -6.13
C THR A 76 1.01 -13.54 -7.34
N THR A 77 0.16 -13.40 -8.36
CA THR A 77 0.46 -12.64 -9.58
C THR A 77 -0.64 -11.62 -9.85
N TYR A 78 -0.26 -10.37 -10.09
CA TYR A 78 -1.18 -9.32 -10.48
C TYR A 78 -1.45 -9.33 -11.99
N VAL A 79 -2.71 -9.17 -12.39
CA VAL A 79 -3.16 -9.13 -13.78
C VAL A 79 -4.02 -7.88 -13.99
N SER A 80 -3.51 -6.95 -14.80
CA SER A 80 -4.26 -5.76 -15.25
C SER A 80 -5.39 -6.15 -16.20
N SER A 81 -6.56 -5.52 -16.05
CA SER A 81 -7.66 -5.64 -17.02
C SER A 81 -7.34 -4.94 -18.34
N ALA A 82 -8.14 -5.21 -19.38
CA ALA A 82 -8.02 -4.50 -20.66
C ALA A 82 -8.24 -2.99 -20.50
N PHE A 83 -9.18 -2.61 -19.63
CA PHE A 83 -9.46 -1.23 -19.28
C PHE A 83 -8.26 -0.54 -18.60
N GLU A 84 -7.67 -1.19 -17.59
CA GLU A 84 -6.48 -0.68 -16.93
C GLU A 84 -5.29 -0.58 -17.89
N GLN A 85 -5.07 -1.61 -18.72
CA GLN A 85 -3.97 -1.63 -19.67
C GLN A 85 -4.07 -0.47 -20.67
N ALA A 86 -5.28 -0.17 -21.15
CA ALA A 86 -5.51 0.97 -22.04
C ALA A 86 -5.06 2.30 -21.40
N TRP A 87 -5.28 2.47 -20.10
CA TRP A 87 -4.77 3.62 -19.35
C TRP A 87 -3.26 3.58 -19.17
N LEU A 88 -2.68 2.45 -18.76
CA LEU A 88 -1.23 2.31 -18.57
C LEU A 88 -0.46 2.68 -19.85
N ASP A 89 -0.98 2.28 -21.00
CA ASP A 89 -0.37 2.55 -22.31
C ASP A 89 -0.53 4.01 -22.76
N SER A 90 -1.61 4.69 -22.33
CA SER A 90 -2.03 5.95 -22.94
C SER A 90 -2.01 7.17 -21.99
N VAL A 91 -1.90 6.97 -20.67
CA VAL A 91 -2.07 8.01 -19.64
C VAL A 91 -1.17 9.22 -19.85
N ALA A 92 0.05 9.02 -20.37
CA ALA A 92 0.98 10.11 -20.67
C ALA A 92 0.42 11.13 -21.67
N THR A 93 -0.44 10.67 -22.60
CA THR A 93 -1.14 11.53 -23.58
C THR A 93 -2.55 11.90 -23.13
N TRP A 94 -3.25 10.96 -22.46
CA TRP A 94 -4.62 11.18 -22.02
C TRP A 94 -4.72 12.22 -20.91
N GLN A 95 -3.71 12.39 -20.06
CA GLN A 95 -3.72 13.41 -19.01
C GLN A 95 -3.94 14.84 -19.56
N ASP A 96 -3.43 15.16 -20.76
CA ASP A 96 -3.55 16.49 -21.37
C ASP A 96 -4.93 16.71 -22.03
N SER A 97 -5.64 15.62 -22.32
CA SER A 97 -6.99 15.61 -22.91
C SER A 97 -8.00 14.88 -22.03
N PHE A 98 -7.74 14.86 -20.71
CA PHE A 98 -8.37 13.95 -19.75
C PHE A 98 -9.88 13.93 -19.86
N CYS A 99 -10.52 15.10 -19.82
CA CYS A 99 -11.98 15.20 -19.88
C CYS A 99 -12.58 14.74 -21.21
N LYS A 100 -11.85 14.85 -22.33
CA LYS A 100 -12.29 14.29 -23.61
C LYS A 100 -12.18 12.76 -23.59
N THR A 101 -11.08 12.23 -23.06
CA THR A 101 -10.83 10.78 -22.96
C THR A 101 -11.88 10.09 -22.10
N VAL A 102 -12.08 10.53 -20.85
CA VAL A 102 -13.02 9.86 -19.92
C VAL A 102 -14.46 9.91 -20.43
N LYS A 103 -14.81 10.91 -21.25
CA LYS A 103 -16.14 11.04 -21.87
C LYS A 103 -16.30 10.27 -23.18
N SER A 104 -15.26 9.59 -23.66
CA SER A 104 -15.39 8.73 -24.84
C SER A 104 -16.32 7.54 -24.56
N ALA A 105 -17.02 7.07 -25.58
CA ALA A 105 -18.03 6.01 -25.43
C ALA A 105 -17.46 4.74 -24.77
N GLN A 106 -16.27 4.31 -25.19
CA GLN A 106 -15.62 3.13 -24.64
C GLN A 106 -15.31 3.29 -23.14
N GLN A 107 -14.73 4.44 -22.75
CA GLN A 107 -14.38 4.72 -21.36
C GLN A 107 -15.63 4.79 -20.47
N GLN A 108 -16.71 5.41 -20.97
CA GLN A 108 -17.99 5.46 -20.28
C GLN A 108 -18.62 4.07 -20.12
N GLN A 109 -18.52 3.20 -21.13
CA GLN A 109 -19.02 1.83 -21.04
C GLN A 109 -18.29 1.02 -19.94
N TRP A 110 -16.96 1.03 -19.95
CA TRP A 110 -16.17 0.33 -18.91
C TRP A 110 -16.41 0.92 -17.52
N THR A 111 -16.46 2.25 -17.41
CA THR A 111 -16.78 2.93 -16.13
C THR A 111 -18.15 2.54 -15.61
N LYS A 112 -19.16 2.44 -16.49
CA LYS A 112 -20.50 2.00 -16.11
C LYS A 112 -20.47 0.58 -15.55
N ILE A 113 -19.79 -0.36 -16.22
CA ILE A 113 -19.65 -1.76 -15.73
C ILE A 113 -18.98 -1.77 -14.35
N TRP A 114 -17.89 -1.01 -14.19
CA TRP A 114 -17.19 -0.89 -12.92
C TRP A 114 -18.12 -0.40 -11.80
N LEU A 115 -18.74 0.77 -11.96
CA LEU A 115 -19.56 1.38 -10.91
C LEU A 115 -20.82 0.57 -10.63
N ASP A 116 -21.48 0.01 -11.64
CA ASP A 116 -22.68 -0.83 -11.44
C ASP A 116 -22.34 -2.11 -10.68
N THR A 117 -21.17 -2.70 -10.94
CA THR A 117 -20.71 -3.92 -10.25
C THR A 117 -20.47 -3.64 -8.77
N LEU A 118 -19.79 -2.54 -8.44
CA LEU A 118 -19.55 -2.15 -7.05
C LEU A 118 -20.81 -1.70 -6.32
N ALA A 119 -21.71 -0.98 -7.01
CA ALA A 119 -23.01 -0.64 -6.45
C ALA A 119 -23.83 -1.90 -6.12
N ALA A 120 -23.79 -2.92 -6.99
CA ALA A 120 -24.46 -4.20 -6.74
C ALA A 120 -23.83 -4.96 -5.56
N GLU A 121 -22.49 -5.01 -5.46
CA GLU A 121 -21.80 -5.62 -4.33
C GLU A 121 -22.11 -4.89 -3.01
N GLY A 122 -22.04 -3.56 -3.01
CA GLY A 122 -22.39 -2.72 -1.85
C GLY A 122 -23.84 -2.85 -1.41
N ALA A 123 -24.75 -3.20 -2.33
CA ALA A 123 -26.13 -3.55 -2.03
C ALA A 123 -26.31 -4.99 -1.50
N GLY A 124 -25.23 -5.74 -1.30
CA GLY A 124 -25.24 -7.10 -0.77
C GLY A 124 -25.68 -8.18 -1.76
N LYS A 125 -25.71 -7.87 -3.07
CA LYS A 125 -26.09 -8.84 -4.10
C LYS A 125 -25.07 -9.99 -4.11
N GLN A 126 -25.58 -11.21 -4.05
CA GLN A 126 -24.75 -12.41 -4.07
C GLN A 126 -24.34 -12.80 -5.50
N GLY A 127 -23.23 -13.53 -5.62
CA GLY A 127 -22.78 -14.08 -6.90
C GLY A 127 -22.33 -13.02 -7.92
N ILE A 128 -21.82 -11.88 -7.45
CA ILE A 128 -21.24 -10.83 -8.31
C ILE A 128 -20.26 -11.46 -9.29
N GLN A 129 -20.46 -11.18 -10.57
CA GLN A 129 -19.53 -11.55 -11.64
C GLN A 129 -18.73 -10.30 -11.99
N TYR A 130 -17.42 -10.40 -11.84
CA TYR A 130 -16.49 -9.35 -12.24
C TYR A 130 -16.09 -9.56 -13.70
N ASP A 131 -16.24 -8.52 -14.51
CA ASP A 131 -15.82 -8.55 -15.91
C ASP A 131 -14.29 -8.42 -15.99
N PRO A 132 -13.56 -9.43 -16.50
CA PRO A 132 -12.09 -9.38 -16.61
C PRO A 132 -11.58 -8.32 -17.59
N GLU A 133 -12.43 -7.80 -18.48
CA GLU A 133 -12.05 -6.65 -19.32
C GLU A 133 -12.02 -5.35 -18.53
N VAL A 134 -12.73 -5.27 -17.42
CA VAL A 134 -12.90 -4.05 -16.60
C VAL A 134 -12.11 -4.13 -15.30
N PHE A 135 -12.23 -5.22 -14.55
CA PHE A 135 -11.61 -5.40 -13.25
C PHE A 135 -10.27 -6.11 -13.35
N SER A 136 -9.26 -5.53 -12.70
CA SER A 136 -7.95 -6.18 -12.53
C SER A 136 -8.06 -7.23 -11.42
N SER A 137 -7.09 -8.13 -11.33
CA SER A 137 -7.13 -9.22 -10.36
C SER A 137 -5.76 -9.63 -9.83
N PHE A 138 -5.77 -10.29 -8.68
CA PHE A 138 -4.65 -11.06 -8.16
C PHE A 138 -5.00 -12.53 -8.26
N ILE A 139 -4.13 -13.30 -8.90
CA ILE A 139 -4.23 -14.74 -9.04
C ILE A 139 -3.23 -15.36 -8.08
N THR A 140 -3.74 -16.04 -7.07
CA THR A 140 -2.96 -16.78 -6.08
C THR A 140 -2.99 -18.26 -6.43
N ALA A 141 -1.83 -18.87 -6.65
CA ALA A 141 -1.69 -20.30 -6.86
C ALA A 141 -0.94 -20.94 -5.69
N THR A 142 -1.56 -21.89 -5.01
CA THR A 142 -0.97 -22.66 -3.90
C THR A 142 -0.72 -24.10 -4.35
N THR A 143 0.52 -24.56 -4.23
CA THR A 143 0.94 -25.92 -4.59
C THR A 143 1.40 -26.65 -3.34
N CYS A 144 0.67 -27.68 -2.91
CA CYS A 144 1.06 -28.52 -1.78
C CYS A 144 1.64 -29.88 -2.23
N PRO A 145 2.54 -30.50 -1.46
CA PRO A 145 3.04 -31.84 -1.78
C PRO A 145 1.90 -32.86 -1.87
N GLY A 146 1.90 -33.64 -2.96
CA GLY A 146 0.87 -34.64 -3.23
C GLY A 146 -0.36 -34.12 -3.97
N GLN A 147 -0.51 -32.80 -4.15
CA GLN A 147 -1.51 -32.26 -5.06
C GLN A 147 -1.02 -32.32 -6.51
N GLN A 148 -1.90 -32.75 -7.43
CA GLN A 148 -1.59 -32.81 -8.86
C GLN A 148 -1.70 -31.45 -9.57
N GLN A 149 -2.54 -30.56 -9.05
CA GLN A 149 -2.75 -29.23 -9.59
C GLN A 149 -2.74 -28.20 -8.45
N PRO A 150 -2.22 -27.00 -8.72
CA PRO A 150 -2.29 -25.92 -7.75
C PRO A 150 -3.75 -25.53 -7.49
N GLU A 151 -4.07 -25.22 -6.23
CA GLU A 151 -5.30 -24.50 -5.91
C GLU A 151 -5.15 -23.05 -6.36
N VAL A 152 -6.11 -22.55 -7.14
CA VAL A 152 -6.06 -21.19 -7.70
C VAL A 152 -7.22 -20.37 -7.17
N ILE A 153 -6.90 -19.22 -6.56
CA ILE A 153 -7.86 -18.24 -6.06
C ILE A 153 -7.65 -16.93 -6.81
N THR A 154 -8.73 -16.38 -7.37
CA THR A 154 -8.75 -15.04 -7.96
C THR A 154 -9.43 -14.08 -7.01
N THR A 155 -8.74 -13.00 -6.65
CA THR A 155 -9.31 -11.86 -5.92
C THR A 155 -9.32 -10.65 -6.85
N TRP A 156 -10.43 -9.90 -6.86
CA TRP A 156 -10.63 -8.78 -7.79
C TRP A 156 -10.27 -7.45 -7.15
N ILE A 157 -9.87 -6.47 -7.97
CA ILE A 157 -9.60 -5.09 -7.56
C ILE A 157 -10.09 -4.13 -8.66
N GLU A 158 -10.48 -2.92 -8.29
CA GLU A 158 -10.86 -1.90 -9.25
C GLU A 158 -9.70 -1.57 -10.22
N PRO A 159 -9.97 -1.20 -11.48
CA PRO A 159 -8.92 -0.85 -12.42
C PRO A 159 -8.17 0.41 -12.00
N LEU A 160 -6.87 0.48 -12.30
CA LEU A 160 -6.17 1.76 -12.36
C LEU A 160 -6.66 2.49 -13.61
N ALA A 161 -7.59 3.42 -13.41
CA ALA A 161 -8.22 4.19 -14.46
C ALA A 161 -8.60 5.58 -13.94
N HIS A 162 -8.80 6.53 -14.88
CA HIS A 162 -9.22 7.90 -14.59
C HIS A 162 -8.17 8.71 -13.81
N GLY A 163 -8.60 9.60 -12.91
CA GLY A 163 -7.82 10.72 -12.39
C GLY A 163 -7.54 10.63 -10.90
N LEU A 164 -7.27 9.43 -10.36
CA LEU A 164 -6.92 9.20 -8.95
C LEU A 164 -8.05 9.55 -7.94
N ARG A 165 -9.29 9.58 -8.44
CA ARG A 165 -10.53 9.87 -7.71
C ARG A 165 -11.68 9.07 -8.30
N HIS A 166 -12.86 9.21 -7.72
CA HIS A 166 -14.09 8.64 -8.28
C HIS A 166 -14.21 8.98 -9.78
N PRO A 167 -14.49 8.01 -10.67
CA PRO A 167 -14.48 8.20 -12.12
C PRO A 167 -15.35 9.35 -12.62
N HIS A 168 -16.42 9.67 -11.89
CA HIS A 168 -17.36 10.76 -12.18
C HIS A 168 -17.17 12.05 -11.35
N ALA A 169 -16.13 12.13 -10.50
CA ALA A 169 -15.87 13.34 -9.69
C ALA A 169 -15.34 14.51 -10.52
N LEU A 170 -14.67 14.21 -11.63
CA LEU A 170 -14.01 15.20 -12.47
C LEU A 170 -14.85 15.53 -13.71
N CYS A 171 -14.48 16.61 -14.41
CA CYS A 171 -15.04 16.97 -15.72
C CYS A 171 -16.56 17.23 -15.74
N GLY A 172 -17.15 17.58 -14.60
CA GLY A 172 -18.57 17.88 -14.47
C GLY A 172 -19.48 16.65 -14.62
N MET A 173 -19.01 15.47 -14.24
CA MET A 173 -19.76 14.20 -14.36
C MET A 173 -20.63 13.88 -13.13
N GLY A 174 -20.57 14.72 -12.08
CA GLY A 174 -21.63 14.80 -11.06
C GLY A 174 -21.45 13.94 -9.80
N ALA A 175 -20.33 13.22 -9.63
CA ALA A 175 -20.04 12.58 -8.35
C ALA A 175 -19.29 13.53 -7.38
N ASP A 176 -19.39 13.24 -6.09
CA ASP A 176 -18.62 13.94 -5.06
C ASP A 176 -17.12 13.59 -5.16
N LEU A 177 -16.25 14.56 -4.89
CA LEU A 177 -14.80 14.37 -4.97
C LEU A 177 -14.28 13.31 -3.98
N PHE A 178 -14.96 13.20 -2.83
CA PHE A 178 -14.64 12.28 -1.76
C PHE A 178 -15.53 11.03 -1.76
N ASP A 179 -16.25 10.77 -2.85
CA ASP A 179 -16.96 9.51 -3.03
C ASP A 179 -15.94 8.36 -3.16
N ARG A 180 -16.14 7.30 -2.38
CA ARG A 180 -15.29 6.09 -2.34
C ARG A 180 -15.99 4.85 -2.85
N GLY A 181 -17.22 4.98 -3.37
CA GLY A 181 -18.00 3.86 -3.93
C GLY A 181 -17.37 3.21 -5.17
N TYR A 182 -16.26 3.76 -5.67
CA TYR A 182 -15.47 3.21 -6.76
C TYR A 182 -14.34 2.27 -6.31
N LEU A 183 -14.02 2.22 -5.00
CA LEU A 183 -12.94 1.39 -4.47
C LEU A 183 -13.45 -0.02 -4.16
N LEU A 184 -12.71 -1.04 -4.61
CA LEU A 184 -12.97 -2.44 -4.28
C LEU A 184 -11.96 -2.91 -3.23
N ILE A 185 -12.27 -2.67 -1.95
CA ILE A 185 -11.41 -3.11 -0.86
C ILE A 185 -11.57 -4.62 -0.58
N ALA A 186 -10.62 -5.21 0.13
CA ALA A 186 -10.62 -6.63 0.47
C ALA A 186 -11.87 -7.02 1.29
N ASN A 187 -12.38 -8.21 1.05
CA ASN A 187 -13.35 -8.87 1.94
C ASN A 187 -12.69 -9.99 2.74
N GLN A 188 -13.45 -10.58 3.67
CA GLN A 188 -12.95 -11.67 4.52
C GLN A 188 -12.38 -12.85 3.72
N LYS A 189 -12.99 -13.20 2.59
CA LYS A 189 -12.51 -14.29 1.73
C LYS A 189 -11.16 -13.93 1.11
N ASP A 190 -10.99 -12.69 0.65
CA ASP A 190 -9.73 -12.20 0.10
C ASP A 190 -8.64 -12.23 1.18
N ALA A 191 -8.93 -11.69 2.37
CA ALA A 191 -7.99 -11.70 3.50
C ALA A 191 -7.60 -13.13 3.91
N LEU A 192 -8.53 -14.07 3.95
CA LEU A 192 -8.23 -15.47 4.25
C LEU A 192 -7.36 -16.12 3.17
N ALA A 193 -7.61 -15.82 1.89
CA ALA A 193 -6.79 -16.32 0.79
C ALA A 193 -5.35 -15.78 0.83
N LEU A 194 -5.18 -14.51 1.20
CA LEU A 194 -3.87 -13.87 1.42
C LEU A 194 -3.14 -14.46 2.65
N ARG A 195 -3.87 -14.76 3.72
CA ARG A 195 -3.29 -15.35 4.95
C ARG A 195 -2.95 -16.83 4.85
N ALA A 196 -3.68 -17.59 4.04
CA ALA A 196 -3.38 -19.00 3.80
C ALA A 196 -1.95 -19.20 3.26
N GLN A 197 -1.39 -18.18 2.59
CA GLN A 197 -0.01 -18.17 2.10
C GLN A 197 1.04 -18.19 3.22
N ALA A 198 0.68 -17.69 4.41
CA ALA A 198 1.59 -17.53 5.53
C ALA A 198 1.55 -18.71 6.52
N ALA A 199 0.54 -19.58 6.43
CA ALA A 199 0.29 -20.67 7.38
C ALA A 199 1.09 -21.96 7.09
N ASP A 200 2.17 -21.88 6.31
CA ASP A 200 2.96 -23.05 5.91
C ASP A 200 3.86 -23.56 7.05
N GLY A 201 3.24 -24.32 7.96
CA GLY A 201 3.89 -25.03 9.05
C GLY A 201 2.89 -25.53 10.09
N ASN A 202 3.24 -26.57 10.84
CA ASN A 202 2.47 -27.03 12.02
C ASN A 202 2.46 -26.01 13.18
N ASP A 203 3.03 -24.81 12.97
CA ASP A 203 2.99 -23.72 13.93
C ASP A 203 1.75 -22.88 13.64
N GLU A 204 1.03 -22.46 14.68
CA GLU A 204 -0.10 -21.55 14.48
C GLU A 204 0.37 -20.33 13.68
N PRO A 205 -0.33 -19.95 12.58
CA PRO A 205 0.10 -18.93 11.63
C PRO A 205 0.44 -17.60 12.29
N CYS A 206 -0.11 -17.36 13.48
CA CYS A 206 0.28 -16.28 14.35
C CYS A 206 0.87 -16.83 15.66
N HIS A 207 2.19 -16.75 15.81
CA HIS A 207 2.87 -17.32 16.97
C HIS A 207 2.40 -16.67 18.28
N ASN A 208 1.94 -17.49 19.23
CA ASN A 208 1.55 -17.10 20.59
C ASN A 208 0.41 -16.06 20.70
N ARG A 209 -0.30 -15.77 19.61
CA ARG A 209 -1.49 -14.90 19.61
C ARG A 209 -2.43 -15.23 18.46
N SER A 210 -3.69 -14.81 18.56
CA SER A 210 -4.60 -14.83 17.41
C SER A 210 -4.08 -13.91 16.29
N CYS A 211 -4.35 -14.30 15.05
CA CYS A 211 -4.15 -13.43 13.89
C CYS A 211 -5.05 -12.20 13.96
N GLN A 212 -4.53 -11.07 13.52
CA GLN A 212 -5.13 -9.76 13.69
C GLN A 212 -5.45 -9.12 12.35
N ALA A 213 -6.49 -8.30 12.30
CA ALA A 213 -6.65 -7.27 11.28
C ALA A 213 -6.19 -5.92 11.86
N ILE A 214 -5.21 -5.31 11.20
CA ILE A 214 -4.53 -4.10 11.66
C ILE A 214 -4.75 -3.01 10.61
N TYR A 215 -5.26 -1.87 11.06
CA TYR A 215 -5.33 -0.65 10.25
C TYR A 215 -4.29 0.35 10.73
N MET A 216 -3.42 0.78 9.83
CA MET A 216 -2.45 1.85 10.05
C MET A 216 -2.82 3.06 9.21
N ASP A 217 -3.00 4.23 9.84
CA ASP A 217 -3.35 5.50 9.18
C ASP A 217 -2.28 6.54 9.49
N LEU A 218 -1.52 6.90 8.47
CA LEU A 218 -0.49 7.94 8.57
C LEU A 218 -1.07 9.20 7.95
N GLY A 219 -1.34 10.20 8.80
CA GLY A 219 -2.07 11.43 8.50
C GLY A 219 -3.56 11.26 8.80
N ALA A 220 -3.78 10.96 10.08
CA ALA A 220 -5.03 10.45 10.57
C ALA A 220 -5.96 11.60 10.96
N THR A 221 -7.10 11.68 10.27
CA THR A 221 -8.18 12.60 10.65
C THR A 221 -8.85 12.17 11.98
N ARG A 222 -9.91 12.83 12.42
CA ARG A 222 -10.65 12.38 13.61
C ARG A 222 -11.73 11.39 13.21
N TRP A 223 -12.15 10.56 14.15
CA TRP A 223 -13.36 9.78 13.97
C TRP A 223 -14.57 10.71 13.82
N GLU A 224 -15.35 10.53 12.75
CA GLU A 224 -16.63 11.22 12.59
C GLU A 224 -17.77 10.21 12.53
N ALA A 225 -18.84 10.48 13.28
CA ALA A 225 -19.97 9.56 13.38
C ALA A 225 -20.79 9.45 12.08
N ARG A 226 -20.62 10.39 11.14
CA ARG A 226 -21.40 10.44 9.90
C ARG A 226 -21.11 9.23 9.01
N PRO A 227 -22.12 8.58 8.40
CA PRO A 227 -21.92 7.42 7.54
C PRO A 227 -20.96 7.66 6.37
N ASN A 228 -20.93 8.89 5.84
CA ASN A 228 -20.10 9.26 4.69
C ASN A 228 -18.81 9.99 5.10
N SER A 229 -18.41 9.94 6.37
CA SER A 229 -17.16 10.53 6.88
C SER A 229 -15.96 10.14 6.02
N ILE A 230 -15.10 11.08 5.66
CA ILE A 230 -13.91 10.87 4.82
C ILE A 230 -12.71 10.29 5.57
N GLY A 231 -12.88 9.91 6.85
CA GLY A 231 -11.79 9.46 7.71
C GLY A 231 -11.88 8.00 8.16
N GLN A 232 -11.31 7.74 9.33
CA GLN A 232 -11.18 6.42 9.95
C GLN A 232 -12.50 5.64 10.08
N ALA A 233 -13.61 6.35 10.29
CA ALA A 233 -14.91 5.73 10.43
C ALA A 233 -15.34 5.00 9.15
N TRP A 234 -14.95 5.51 7.98
CA TRP A 234 -15.20 4.82 6.71
C TRP A 234 -14.42 3.53 6.63
N PHE A 235 -13.10 3.55 6.87
CA PHE A 235 -12.28 2.33 6.83
C PHE A 235 -12.85 1.26 7.75
N TYR A 236 -13.08 1.60 9.01
CA TYR A 236 -13.62 0.64 9.98
C TYR A 236 -14.94 0.02 9.51
N ARG A 237 -15.91 0.85 9.10
CA ARG A 237 -17.24 0.37 8.69
C ARG A 237 -17.19 -0.43 7.39
N SER A 238 -16.41 0.02 6.41
CA SER A 238 -16.28 -0.64 5.12
C SER A 238 -15.67 -2.03 5.27
N TYR A 239 -14.66 -2.18 6.13
CA TYR A 239 -14.09 -3.50 6.43
C TYR A 239 -15.05 -4.40 7.22
N GLU A 240 -15.73 -3.87 8.25
CA GLU A 240 -16.74 -4.62 9.01
C GLU A 240 -17.86 -5.15 8.10
N GLN A 241 -18.35 -4.30 7.18
CA GLN A 241 -19.36 -4.70 6.19
C GLN A 241 -18.89 -5.81 5.25
N ARG A 242 -17.58 -5.95 5.06
CA ARG A 242 -16.95 -7.00 4.24
C ARG A 242 -16.41 -8.16 5.07
N GLY A 243 -16.80 -8.26 6.34
CA GLY A 243 -16.46 -9.36 7.23
C GLY A 243 -15.04 -9.31 7.81
N ILE A 244 -14.34 -8.18 7.70
CA ILE A 244 -13.03 -7.97 8.31
C ILE A 244 -13.20 -7.09 9.54
N SER A 245 -13.14 -7.69 10.72
CA SER A 245 -13.18 -6.91 11.96
C SER A 245 -11.79 -6.47 12.37
N MET A 246 -11.57 -5.15 12.41
CA MET A 246 -10.27 -4.58 12.80
C MET A 246 -10.01 -4.82 14.29
N ASP A 247 -8.86 -5.39 14.62
CA ASP A 247 -8.39 -5.60 15.99
C ASP A 247 -7.61 -4.40 16.52
N ARG A 248 -6.94 -3.68 15.62
CA ARG A 248 -6.11 -2.51 15.96
C ARG A 248 -6.29 -1.41 14.93
N LEU A 249 -6.45 -0.18 15.42
CA LEU A 249 -6.40 1.05 14.63
C LEU A 249 -5.26 1.89 15.18
N LEU A 250 -4.21 2.08 14.39
CA LEU A 250 -2.99 2.79 14.75
C LEU A 250 -2.87 4.04 13.88
N LEU A 251 -2.94 5.21 14.50
CA LEU A 251 -3.31 6.45 13.81
C LEU A 251 -2.29 7.53 14.16
N TRP A 252 -1.64 8.14 13.17
CA TRP A 252 -0.64 9.19 13.37
C TRP A 252 -1.11 10.52 12.78
N GLU A 253 -1.02 11.59 13.55
CA GLU A 253 -1.36 12.94 13.09
C GLU A 253 -0.34 13.95 13.61
N ALA A 254 0.22 14.75 12.71
CA ALA A 254 1.22 15.75 13.03
C ALA A 254 0.60 17.02 13.64
N VAL A 255 -0.61 17.39 13.22
CA VAL A 255 -1.32 18.58 13.68
C VAL A 255 -1.81 18.38 15.12
N PRO A 256 -1.36 19.20 16.08
CA PRO A 256 -1.78 19.05 17.47
C PRO A 256 -3.31 19.16 17.65
N VAL A 257 -3.90 18.20 18.36
CA VAL A 257 -5.31 18.18 18.73
C VAL A 257 -5.46 18.65 20.16
N SER A 258 -6.25 19.71 20.37
CA SER A 258 -6.52 20.27 21.69
C SER A 258 -8.03 20.48 21.92
N PRO A 259 -8.58 20.02 23.05
CA PRO A 259 -7.93 19.13 24.03
C PRO A 259 -7.72 17.72 23.44
N PRO A 260 -6.76 16.91 23.94
CA PRO A 260 -6.55 15.55 23.45
C PRO A 260 -7.80 14.65 23.53
N SER A 261 -8.71 14.92 24.46
CA SER A 261 -10.00 14.22 24.56
C SER A 261 -10.88 14.39 23.31
N ALA A 262 -10.67 15.45 22.51
CA ALA A 262 -11.41 15.67 21.27
C ALA A 262 -11.18 14.58 20.21
N ILE A 263 -10.09 13.82 20.31
CA ILE A 263 -9.81 12.65 19.46
C ILE A 263 -10.89 11.57 19.67
N PHE A 264 -11.30 11.36 20.92
CA PHE A 264 -12.18 10.27 21.32
C PHE A 264 -13.67 10.68 21.39
N ALA A 265 -13.99 11.95 21.13
CA ALA A 265 -15.31 12.52 21.39
C ALA A 265 -16.46 11.85 20.60
N GLN A 266 -16.17 11.36 19.39
CA GLN A 266 -17.15 10.69 18.52
C GLN A 266 -16.87 9.20 18.34
N LEU A 267 -15.80 8.68 18.94
CA LEU A 267 -15.41 7.28 18.82
C LEU A 267 -16.41 6.40 19.58
N PRO A 268 -16.97 5.34 18.97
CA PRO A 268 -17.79 4.38 19.69
C PRO A 268 -17.01 3.74 20.84
N LYS A 269 -17.63 3.60 22.01
CA LYS A 269 -16.96 3.18 23.25
C LYS A 269 -16.34 1.79 23.14
N GLU A 270 -17.00 0.92 22.39
CA GLU A 270 -16.52 -0.42 22.07
C GLU A 270 -15.19 -0.42 21.32
N LEU A 271 -14.81 0.67 20.64
CA LEU A 271 -13.54 0.76 19.91
C LEU A 271 -12.39 1.32 20.74
N PHE A 272 -12.63 1.80 21.97
CA PHE A 272 -11.61 2.46 22.78
C PHE A 272 -10.38 1.56 23.01
N HIS A 273 -10.58 0.25 23.13
CA HIS A 273 -9.49 -0.72 23.33
C HIS A 273 -8.72 -1.05 22.04
N LYS A 274 -9.29 -0.77 20.87
CA LYS A 274 -8.68 -1.01 19.55
C LYS A 274 -7.95 0.21 19.01
N TYR A 275 -8.34 1.40 19.48
CA TYR A 275 -7.99 2.70 18.92
C TYR A 275 -6.78 3.34 19.61
N GLN A 276 -5.69 3.52 18.86
CA GLN A 276 -4.43 4.09 19.32
C GLN A 276 -4.08 5.30 18.46
N TYR A 277 -4.12 6.49 19.06
CA TYR A 277 -3.86 7.75 18.36
C TYR A 277 -2.55 8.39 18.86
N PHE A 278 -1.64 8.61 17.93
CA PHE A 278 -0.33 9.20 18.13
C PHE A 278 -0.33 10.60 17.53
N ASN A 279 -0.53 11.62 18.37
CA ASN A 279 -0.50 13.01 17.90
C ASN A 279 0.95 13.53 17.78
N ILE A 280 1.72 12.82 16.98
CA ILE A 280 3.10 13.10 16.59
C ILE A 280 3.26 12.79 15.09
N PRO A 281 4.15 13.49 14.37
CA PRO A 281 4.35 13.21 12.96
C PRO A 281 4.79 11.77 12.69
N ALA A 282 4.21 11.13 11.68
CA ALA A 282 4.76 9.90 11.10
C ALA A 282 6.04 10.28 10.34
N THR A 283 7.20 9.76 10.78
CA THR A 283 8.48 10.09 10.16
C THR A 283 9.24 8.82 9.79
N GLN A 284 10.05 8.94 8.73
CA GLN A 284 11.05 7.96 8.37
C GLN A 284 12.41 8.62 8.56
N THR A 285 13.08 8.33 9.67
CA THR A 285 14.47 8.77 9.87
C THR A 285 15.37 7.55 9.76
N THR A 286 16.24 7.56 8.76
CA THR A 286 17.42 6.70 8.77
C THR A 286 18.30 7.21 9.90
N ALA A 287 18.28 6.53 11.05
CA ALA A 287 19.25 6.82 12.10
C ALA A 287 20.64 6.74 11.47
N THR A 288 21.34 7.88 11.40
CA THR A 288 22.78 7.85 11.15
C THR A 288 23.38 7.07 12.32
N PRO A 289 24.25 6.07 12.09
CA PRO A 289 24.75 5.23 13.18
C PRO A 289 25.56 5.96 14.27
N HIS A 290 25.85 7.26 14.15
CA HIS A 290 26.97 7.89 14.86
C HIS A 290 26.72 9.26 15.50
N THR A 291 25.50 9.59 15.92
CA THR A 291 25.30 10.69 16.87
C THR A 291 24.57 10.18 18.11
N ARG A 292 25.29 10.20 19.24
CA ARG A 292 24.79 9.90 20.58
C ARG A 292 23.73 10.94 20.97
N ALA A 293 22.51 10.78 20.51
CA ALA A 293 21.36 11.26 21.25
C ALA A 293 21.11 10.28 22.42
N PRO A 294 21.10 10.74 23.68
CA PRO A 294 20.71 9.89 24.82
C PRO A 294 19.20 9.54 24.84
N THR A 295 18.39 10.12 23.95
CA THR A 295 16.92 10.01 23.90
C THR A 295 16.41 10.30 22.47
N GLY A 296 16.76 9.46 21.49
CA GLY A 296 16.50 9.75 20.07
C GLY A 296 16.23 8.54 19.19
N THR A 297 15.48 7.56 19.68
CA THR A 297 15.10 6.39 18.88
C THR A 297 13.89 6.72 18.00
N LEU A 298 14.10 7.55 16.97
CA LEU A 298 13.07 7.79 15.96
C LEU A 298 12.60 6.44 15.38
N THR A 299 11.30 6.20 15.45
CA THR A 299 10.62 5.01 14.94
C THR A 299 10.43 5.15 13.44
N THR A 300 11.09 4.32 12.65
CA THR A 300 10.68 4.11 11.25
C THR A 300 9.34 3.39 11.25
N MET A 301 8.37 3.87 10.46
CA MET A 301 7.04 3.24 10.36
C MET A 301 7.15 1.77 9.93
N VAL A 302 8.16 1.47 9.10
CA VAL A 302 8.59 0.11 8.73
C VAL A 302 8.95 -0.75 9.94
N ARG A 303 9.70 -0.21 10.91
CA ARG A 303 10.04 -0.95 12.14
C ARG A 303 8.81 -1.21 13.00
N ILE A 304 7.91 -0.22 13.12
CA ILE A 304 6.66 -0.40 13.86
C ILE A 304 5.87 -1.54 13.22
N LEU A 305 5.62 -1.49 11.90
CA LEU A 305 4.90 -2.54 11.17
C LEU A 305 5.49 -3.93 11.45
N LYS A 306 6.81 -4.11 11.27
CA LYS A 306 7.49 -5.39 11.51
C LYS A 306 7.45 -5.86 12.97
N SER A 307 7.22 -4.95 13.91
CA SER A 307 7.14 -5.29 15.34
C SER A 307 5.73 -5.68 15.81
N ILE A 308 4.69 -5.31 15.04
CA ILE A 308 3.29 -5.55 15.42
C ILE A 308 2.61 -6.60 14.55
N ALA A 309 3.00 -6.68 13.28
CA ALA A 309 2.38 -7.54 12.29
C ALA A 309 3.19 -8.82 12.07
N GLN A 310 2.49 -9.88 11.69
CA GLN A 310 2.99 -11.17 11.29
C GLN A 310 2.42 -11.49 9.90
N ALA A 311 3.04 -12.42 9.17
CA ALA A 311 2.66 -12.72 7.79
C ALA A 311 1.20 -13.19 7.63
N ALA A 312 0.61 -13.76 8.68
CA ALA A 312 -0.79 -14.21 8.66
C ALA A 312 -1.79 -13.20 9.25
N ASP A 313 -1.35 -11.99 9.60
CA ASP A 313 -2.27 -10.89 9.87
C ASP A 313 -2.91 -10.38 8.58
N PHE A 314 -3.89 -9.49 8.70
CA PHE A 314 -4.34 -8.65 7.60
C PHE A 314 -3.92 -7.21 7.93
N VAL A 315 -3.23 -6.53 7.04
CA VAL A 315 -2.78 -5.16 7.25
C VAL A 315 -3.29 -4.25 6.14
N ALA A 316 -4.13 -3.30 6.55
CA ALA A 316 -4.53 -2.16 5.74
C ALA A 316 -3.68 -0.94 6.15
N PHE A 317 -2.94 -0.39 5.20
CA PHE A 317 -1.98 0.69 5.44
C PHE A 317 -2.33 1.92 4.59
N LYS A 318 -2.74 3.02 5.22
CA LYS A 318 -2.98 4.32 4.59
C LYS A 318 -1.80 5.26 4.81
N LEU A 319 -1.35 5.90 3.72
CA LEU A 319 -0.31 6.92 3.70
C LEU A 319 -0.84 8.18 3.01
N ASP A 320 -1.13 9.21 3.78
CA ASP A 320 -1.68 10.48 3.32
C ASP A 320 -1.46 11.52 4.43
N ILE A 321 -0.27 12.15 4.44
CA ILE A 321 0.23 13.07 5.49
C ILE A 321 0.41 14.50 4.97
N ASP A 322 -0.12 14.82 3.78
CA ASP A 322 0.02 16.12 3.10
C ASP A 322 1.49 16.59 2.95
N ASN A 323 2.43 15.63 2.84
CA ASN A 323 3.84 15.91 2.72
C ASN A 323 4.52 14.87 1.81
N TYR A 324 4.57 15.18 0.51
CA TYR A 324 5.10 14.26 -0.50
C TYR A 324 6.52 13.76 -0.18
N ALA A 325 7.38 14.57 0.44
CA ALA A 325 8.76 14.18 0.76
C ALA A 325 8.79 13.08 1.84
N ALA A 326 8.00 13.23 2.90
CA ALA A 326 7.87 12.23 3.94
C ALA A 326 7.17 10.96 3.44
N GLU A 327 6.11 11.10 2.64
CA GLU A 327 5.39 9.97 2.03
C GLU A 327 6.30 9.14 1.14
N ASN A 328 7.03 9.79 0.22
CA ASN A 328 7.97 9.12 -0.67
C ASN A 328 9.06 8.39 0.12
N SER A 329 9.54 8.96 1.22
CA SER A 329 10.54 8.32 2.09
C SER A 329 9.99 7.06 2.77
N ILE A 330 8.77 7.14 3.31
CA ILE A 330 8.08 6.01 3.95
C ILE A 330 7.80 4.92 2.91
N LEU A 331 7.21 5.28 1.78
CA LEU A 331 6.88 4.37 0.68
C LEU A 331 8.11 3.65 0.14
N SER A 332 9.20 4.38 -0.10
CA SER A 332 10.46 3.79 -0.58
C SER A 332 11.06 2.83 0.44
N SER A 333 11.00 3.16 1.74
CA SER A 333 11.49 2.28 2.79
C SER A 333 10.63 1.03 2.94
N LEU A 334 9.31 1.17 2.86
CA LEU A 334 8.35 0.08 2.97
C LEU A 334 8.47 -0.91 1.79
N SER A 335 8.54 -0.38 0.56
CA SER A 335 8.61 -1.21 -0.66
C SER A 335 9.99 -1.84 -0.90
N SER A 336 11.07 -1.26 -0.36
CA SER A 336 12.43 -1.84 -0.49
C SER A 336 12.80 -2.85 0.60
N ASP A 337 12.09 -2.89 1.73
CA ASP A 337 12.25 -3.92 2.75
C ASP A 337 11.28 -5.07 2.46
N ALA A 338 11.76 -6.14 1.82
CA ALA A 338 10.92 -7.28 1.42
C ALA A 338 10.12 -7.89 2.58
N ALA A 339 10.68 -7.89 3.80
CA ALA A 339 9.98 -8.41 4.97
C ALA A 339 8.87 -7.46 5.46
N ALA A 340 9.00 -6.15 5.24
CA ALA A 340 7.93 -5.21 5.52
C ALA A 340 6.86 -5.19 4.44
N ALA A 341 7.28 -5.25 3.17
CA ALA A 341 6.38 -5.26 2.03
C ALA A 341 5.46 -6.49 2.05
N ALA A 342 5.98 -7.66 2.47
CA ALA A 342 5.19 -8.88 2.63
C ALA A 342 4.15 -8.82 3.78
N LEU A 343 4.19 -7.78 4.64
CA LEU A 343 3.22 -7.61 5.73
C LEU A 343 2.05 -6.70 5.34
N VAL A 344 2.01 -6.13 4.14
CA VAL A 344 0.95 -5.20 3.71
C VAL A 344 0.07 -5.88 2.67
N ASP A 345 -1.21 -6.02 3.00
CA ASP A 345 -2.21 -6.61 2.10
C ASP A 345 -2.91 -5.53 1.26
N GLU A 346 -3.30 -4.44 1.92
CA GLU A 346 -4.07 -3.37 1.31
C GLU A 346 -3.44 -2.01 1.60
N PHE A 347 -3.29 -1.19 0.56
CA PHE A 347 -2.50 0.03 0.60
C PHE A 347 -3.29 1.21 0.03
N PHE A 348 -3.43 2.28 0.80
CA PHE A 348 -4.11 3.49 0.38
C PHE A 348 -3.10 4.63 0.33
N LEU A 349 -3.02 5.32 -0.79
CA LEU A 349 -2.08 6.42 -0.98
C LEU A 349 -2.76 7.58 -1.69
N GLU A 350 -2.65 8.77 -1.13
CA GLU A 350 -3.00 9.99 -1.85
C GLU A 350 -1.76 10.58 -2.52
N TYR A 351 -1.49 10.15 -3.76
CA TYR A 351 -0.26 10.57 -4.44
C TYR A 351 -0.45 11.92 -5.15
N HIS A 352 -0.08 13.02 -4.48
CA HIS A 352 -0.20 14.39 -5.00
C HIS A 352 0.75 14.66 -6.18
N VAL A 353 0.25 14.46 -7.40
CA VAL A 353 0.97 14.74 -8.65
C VAL A 353 0.47 16.01 -9.32
N ASN A 354 1.30 16.60 -10.19
CA ASN A 354 0.90 17.72 -11.05
C ASN A 354 -0.11 17.27 -12.12
N PHE A 355 -1.38 17.23 -11.74
CA PHE A 355 -2.52 16.90 -12.58
C PHE A 355 -3.59 17.98 -12.44
N GLN A 356 -3.73 18.81 -13.48
CA GLN A 356 -4.48 20.07 -13.43
C GLN A 356 -5.92 19.96 -12.88
N PRO A 357 -6.73 18.95 -13.26
CA PRO A 357 -8.06 18.78 -12.68
C PRO A 357 -8.04 18.69 -11.14
N MET A 358 -7.05 18.02 -10.55
CA MET A 358 -6.94 17.89 -9.10
C MET A 358 -6.25 19.09 -8.43
N VAL A 359 -5.27 19.71 -9.09
CA VAL A 359 -4.66 20.97 -8.62
C VAL A 359 -5.74 22.04 -8.41
N GLN A 360 -6.71 22.12 -9.32
CA GLN A 360 -7.81 23.09 -9.23
C GLN A 360 -8.85 22.76 -8.15
N LEU A 361 -8.93 21.50 -7.72
CA LEU A 361 -9.98 21.00 -6.82
C LEU A 361 -9.50 20.73 -5.39
N GLY A 362 -8.20 20.76 -5.11
CA GLY A 362 -7.72 20.60 -3.74
C GLY A 362 -6.21 20.43 -3.56
N TRP A 363 -5.47 20.05 -4.61
CA TRP A 363 -4.02 19.77 -4.48
C TRP A 363 -3.11 21.00 -4.63
N ALA A 364 -3.67 22.20 -4.76
CA ALA A 364 -2.87 23.42 -4.87
C ALA A 364 -1.94 23.58 -3.65
N GLY A 365 -0.63 23.56 -3.89
CA GLY A 365 0.39 23.73 -2.86
C GLY A 365 0.93 22.44 -2.22
N THR A 366 0.33 21.28 -2.52
CA THR A 366 0.80 19.96 -2.00
C THR A 366 1.41 19.06 -3.07
N VAL A 367 1.22 19.38 -4.36
CA VAL A 367 1.75 18.57 -5.48
C VAL A 367 3.28 18.50 -5.56
N ASP A 368 3.79 17.33 -5.94
CA ASP A 368 5.12 17.22 -6.55
C ASP A 368 5.04 17.68 -8.01
N GLU A 369 5.51 18.89 -8.28
CA GLU A 369 5.48 19.52 -9.61
C GLU A 369 6.23 18.71 -10.69
N LYS A 370 7.13 17.81 -10.28
CA LYS A 370 7.94 16.96 -11.17
C LYS A 370 7.23 15.66 -11.55
N LYS A 371 6.13 15.32 -10.90
CA LYS A 371 5.38 14.09 -11.13
C LYS A 371 4.07 14.41 -11.82
N LYS A 372 3.67 13.57 -12.77
CA LYS A 372 2.41 13.69 -13.51
C LYS A 372 1.50 12.50 -13.21
N LEU A 373 0.28 12.53 -13.74
CA LEU A 373 -0.68 11.41 -13.63
C LEU A 373 -0.06 10.08 -14.11
N ALA A 374 0.72 10.10 -15.19
CA ALA A 374 1.41 8.91 -15.69
C ALA A 374 2.39 8.30 -14.67
N ASP A 375 3.03 9.11 -13.82
CA ASP A 375 3.93 8.60 -12.78
C ASP A 375 3.15 7.93 -11.65
N ALA A 376 1.96 8.44 -11.32
CA ALA A 376 1.06 7.79 -10.36
C ALA A 376 0.64 6.40 -10.86
N PHE A 377 0.24 6.29 -12.13
CA PHE A 377 -0.15 5.00 -12.72
C PHE A 377 0.99 3.98 -12.69
N LYS A 378 2.21 4.40 -13.06
CA LYS A 378 3.40 3.55 -12.95
C LYS A 378 3.66 3.10 -11.51
N LEU A 379 3.51 4.01 -10.55
CA LEU A 379 3.68 3.71 -9.13
C LEU A 379 2.65 2.68 -8.65
N PHE A 380 1.36 2.97 -8.77
CA PHE A 380 0.30 2.06 -8.32
C PHE A 380 0.37 0.69 -9.01
N HIS A 381 0.66 0.64 -10.30
CA HIS A 381 0.84 -0.62 -11.02
C HIS A 381 2.05 -1.41 -10.48
N SER A 382 3.14 -0.74 -10.11
CA SER A 382 4.30 -1.39 -9.50
C SER A 382 3.97 -1.91 -8.09
N LEU A 383 3.20 -1.15 -7.29
CA LEU A 383 2.73 -1.60 -5.98
C LEU A 383 1.81 -2.82 -6.08
N ARG A 384 0.89 -2.83 -7.05
CA ARG A 384 0.04 -4.00 -7.31
C ARG A 384 0.86 -5.22 -7.76
N LYS A 385 1.93 -5.03 -8.54
CA LYS A 385 2.87 -6.12 -8.87
C LYS A 385 3.68 -6.63 -7.68
N LEU A 386 3.80 -5.86 -6.59
CA LEU A 386 4.37 -6.35 -5.32
C LEU A 386 3.38 -7.20 -4.51
N GLY A 387 2.12 -7.29 -4.94
CA GLY A 387 1.07 -8.01 -4.21
C GLY A 387 0.16 -7.11 -3.37
N TRP A 388 0.43 -5.81 -3.29
CA TRP A 388 -0.42 -4.90 -2.53
C TRP A 388 -1.69 -4.56 -3.30
N ARG A 389 -2.85 -4.68 -2.64
CA ARG A 389 -4.10 -4.10 -3.13
C ARG A 389 -4.01 -2.57 -3.00
N ALA A 390 -3.34 -1.93 -3.95
CA ALA A 390 -3.03 -0.52 -3.90
C ALA A 390 -4.16 0.33 -4.52
N HIS A 391 -4.69 1.25 -3.73
CA HIS A 391 -5.79 2.15 -4.03
C HIS A 391 -5.34 3.60 -4.02
N SER A 392 -5.78 4.37 -5.01
CA SER A 392 -5.66 5.83 -4.95
C SER A 392 -6.67 6.37 -3.95
N TRP A 393 -6.18 7.05 -2.91
CA TRP A 393 -7.00 7.58 -1.82
C TRP A 393 -7.53 9.00 -2.10
N VAL A 394 -8.59 9.41 -1.39
CA VAL A 394 -9.38 10.64 -1.63
C VAL A 394 -9.27 11.71 -0.57
#